data_AF-A0A956XKR5-F1
#
_entry.id   AF-A0A956XKR5-F1
#
_cell.length_a   1.000
_cell.length_b   1.000
_cell.length_c   1.000
_cell.angle_alpha   90.00
_cell.angle_beta   90.00
_cell.angle_gamma   90.00
#
_symmetry.space_group_name_H-M   'P 1'
#
loop_
_entity.id
_entity.type
_entity.pdbx_description
1 polymer ?
#
loop_
_entity_poly.entity_id
_entity_poly.type
_entity_poly.pdbx_seq_one_letter_code
_entity_poly.pdbx_strand_id
1 'polypeptide(L)'
;KGPEGIILISDAIRAAGMPDGEYRVDDDRTVIVKDGVVLLPSGSLAGSTLTMDRALYNFMAATGDPLEVLWPCASLNGARSAGVAGERGSLEKGKIADLVLVDDDINVQMTIAEGVVVYRNEAFAG
;
A
#
# COMPACT_ATOMS: atom_id res chain seq x y z
N LYS A 1 -14.49 -7.93 -13.08
CA LYS A 1 -14.94 -7.60 -11.71
C LYS A 1 -14.90 -6.09 -11.61
N GLY A 2 -15.90 -5.43 -11.03
CA GLY A 2 -15.76 -4.00 -10.77
C GLY A 2 -14.82 -3.75 -9.58
N PRO A 3 -14.43 -2.49 -9.34
CA PRO A 3 -13.55 -2.10 -8.24
C PRO A 3 -14.01 -2.64 -6.88
N GLU A 4 -15.32 -2.77 -6.64
CA GLU A 4 -15.91 -3.29 -5.40
C GLU A 4 -15.50 -4.74 -5.06
N GLY A 5 -15.05 -5.52 -6.05
CA GLY A 5 -14.64 -6.92 -5.89
C GLY A 5 -13.13 -7.13 -5.83
N ILE A 6 -12.33 -6.06 -5.69
CA ILE A 6 -10.87 -6.09 -5.75
C ILE A 6 -10.30 -5.48 -4.46
N ILE A 7 -9.31 -6.16 -3.86
CA ILE A 7 -8.53 -5.65 -2.71
C ILE A 7 -7.07 -5.70 -3.13
N LEU A 8 -6.40 -4.56 -3.08
CA LEU A 8 -4.96 -4.48 -3.26
C LEU A 8 -4.27 -4.87 -1.96
N ILE A 9 -3.25 -5.72 -2.07
CA ILE A 9 -2.35 -6.07 -0.99
C ILE A 9 -0.92 -5.94 -1.51
N SER A 10 0.01 -5.55 -0.64
CA SER A 10 1.41 -5.48 -1.01
C SER A 10 2.11 -6.83 -1.03
N ASP A 11 1.63 -7.77 -0.19
CA ASP A 11 2.37 -8.97 0.21
C ASP A 11 3.83 -8.64 0.60
N ALA A 12 3.99 -7.46 1.22
CA ALA A 12 5.29 -6.90 1.54
C ALA A 12 5.97 -7.73 2.64
N ILE A 13 7.25 -8.04 2.42
CA ILE A 13 8.09 -8.65 3.44
C ILE A 13 8.97 -7.59 4.12
N ARG A 14 9.73 -8.00 5.14
CA ARG A 14 10.65 -7.13 5.90
C ARG A 14 11.63 -6.30 5.06
N ALA A 15 11.88 -6.71 3.82
CA ALA A 15 12.79 -6.03 2.90
C ALA A 15 12.12 -4.89 2.11
N ALA A 16 10.80 -4.72 2.21
CA ALA A 16 10.10 -3.59 1.58
C ALA A 16 10.65 -2.26 2.13
N GLY A 17 11.03 -1.36 1.21
CA GLY A 17 11.67 -0.09 1.54
C GLY A 17 13.16 -0.18 1.91
N MET A 18 13.78 -1.37 1.82
CA MET A 18 15.21 -1.57 2.06
C MET A 18 16.00 -1.72 0.75
N PRO A 19 17.31 -1.44 0.74
CA PRO A 19 18.16 -1.68 -0.42
C PRO A 19 18.18 -3.15 -0.86
N ASP A 20 18.61 -3.43 -2.09
CA ASP A 20 18.87 -4.80 -2.52
C ASP A 20 19.88 -5.51 -1.60
N GLY A 21 19.67 -6.80 -1.38
CA GLY A 21 20.48 -7.59 -0.46
C GLY A 21 19.83 -8.88 0.01
N GLU A 22 20.50 -9.57 0.91
CA GLU A 22 20.03 -10.81 1.50
C GLU A 22 19.34 -10.54 2.85
N TYR A 23 18.13 -11.07 3.02
CA TYR A 23 17.30 -10.82 4.20
C TYR A 23 16.74 -12.12 4.76
N ARG A 24 16.88 -12.31 6.07
CA ARG A 24 16.23 -13.43 6.79
C ARG A 24 14.78 -13.09 7.17
N VAL A 25 13.78 -13.66 6.52
CA VAL A 25 12.36 -13.32 6.71
C VAL A 25 11.79 -13.94 7.99
N ASP A 26 12.18 -15.17 8.31
CA ASP A 26 11.87 -15.90 9.55
C ASP A 26 13.07 -16.80 9.90
N ASP A 27 12.96 -17.62 10.94
CA ASP A 27 14.09 -18.41 11.44
C ASP A 27 14.72 -19.32 10.38
N ASP A 28 13.93 -19.84 9.44
CA ASP A 28 14.34 -20.84 8.45
C ASP A 28 14.34 -20.32 7.00
N ARG A 29 13.86 -19.10 6.75
CA ARG A 29 13.71 -18.54 5.40
C ARG A 29 14.59 -17.31 5.18
N THR A 30 15.50 -17.44 4.22
CA THR A 30 16.24 -16.33 3.64
C THR A 30 15.73 -16.00 2.25
N VAL A 31 15.70 -14.73 1.89
CA VAL A 31 15.39 -14.22 0.55
C VAL A 31 16.50 -13.29 0.07
N ILE A 32 16.62 -13.18 -1.25
CA ILE A 32 17.51 -12.27 -1.95
C ILE A 32 16.62 -11.25 -2.65
N VAL A 33 16.82 -9.97 -2.33
CA VAL A 33 16.20 -8.87 -3.06
C VAL A 33 17.19 -8.38 -4.11
N LYS A 34 16.74 -8.39 -5.37
CA LYS A 34 17.50 -7.91 -6.51
C LYS A 34 16.59 -7.12 -7.43
N ASP A 35 16.98 -5.89 -7.73
CA ASP A 35 16.20 -4.92 -8.48
C ASP A 35 14.76 -4.76 -7.90
N GLY A 36 14.67 -4.78 -6.57
CA GLY A 36 13.39 -4.76 -5.83
C GLY A 36 12.58 -6.08 -5.88
N VAL A 37 13.00 -7.09 -6.63
CA VAL A 37 12.31 -8.39 -6.72
C VAL A 37 12.78 -9.31 -5.60
N VAL A 38 11.83 -9.91 -4.88
CA VAL A 38 12.11 -10.84 -3.79
C VAL A 38 12.17 -12.28 -4.30
N LEU A 39 13.33 -12.92 -4.13
CA LEU A 39 13.60 -14.26 -4.60
C LEU A 39 14.04 -15.18 -3.46
N LEU A 40 13.61 -16.44 -3.48
CA LEU A 40 14.26 -17.51 -2.71
C LEU A 40 15.64 -17.81 -3.31
N PRO A 41 16.54 -18.45 -2.56
CA PRO A 41 17.81 -18.96 -3.11
C PRO A 41 17.62 -19.90 -4.32
N SER A 42 16.46 -20.56 -4.41
CA SER A 42 16.07 -21.38 -5.56
C SER A 42 15.69 -20.58 -6.82
N GLY A 43 15.53 -19.26 -6.72
CA GLY A 43 15.12 -18.36 -7.80
C GLY A 43 13.60 -18.13 -7.91
N SER A 44 12.77 -18.74 -7.07
CA SER A 44 11.32 -18.50 -7.05
C SER A 44 10.96 -17.20 -6.33
N LEU A 45 9.85 -16.54 -6.70
CA LEU A 45 9.33 -15.38 -5.97
C LEU A 45 8.89 -15.76 -4.55
N ALA A 46 9.15 -14.87 -3.58
CA ALA A 46 8.71 -15.06 -2.19
C ALA A 46 8.32 -13.75 -1.51
N GLY A 47 7.09 -13.31 -1.76
CA GLY A 47 6.58 -12.02 -1.29
C GLY A 47 7.06 -10.88 -2.18
N SER A 48 7.01 -9.66 -1.65
CA SER A 48 7.19 -8.45 -2.44
C SER A 48 7.84 -7.31 -1.64
N THR A 49 8.38 -6.32 -2.35
CA THR A 49 8.84 -5.03 -1.79
C THR A 49 7.86 -3.89 -2.06
N LEU A 50 6.70 -4.19 -2.68
CA LEU A 50 5.68 -3.24 -3.09
C LEU A 50 5.13 -2.47 -1.88
N THR A 51 4.93 -1.17 -2.06
CA THR A 51 4.22 -0.32 -1.11
C THR A 51 2.79 -0.06 -1.62
N MET A 52 1.87 0.29 -0.72
CA MET A 52 0.45 0.47 -1.09
C MET A 52 0.22 1.63 -2.07
N ASP A 53 1.00 2.72 -1.96
CA ASP A 53 0.97 3.83 -2.92
C ASP A 53 1.39 3.36 -4.31
N ARG A 54 2.48 2.60 -4.42
CA ARG A 54 2.92 2.01 -5.70
C ARG A 54 1.95 0.99 -6.24
N ALA A 55 1.32 0.19 -5.37
CA ALA A 55 0.28 -0.76 -5.77
C ALA A 55 -0.90 -0.04 -6.44
N LEU A 56 -1.38 1.05 -5.85
CA LEU A 56 -2.48 1.85 -6.40
C LEU A 56 -2.06 2.57 -7.68
N TYR A 57 -0.88 3.20 -7.71
CA TYR A 57 -0.33 3.85 -8.90
C TYR A 57 -0.23 2.89 -10.08
N ASN A 58 0.39 1.72 -9.87
CA ASN A 58 0.53 0.71 -10.91
C ASN A 58 -0.83 0.17 -11.38
N PHE A 59 -1.80 0.04 -10.46
CA PHE A 59 -3.13 -0.43 -10.81
C PHE A 59 -3.89 0.59 -11.66
N MET A 60 -3.82 1.88 -11.30
CA MET A 60 -4.34 2.98 -12.13
C MET A 60 -3.70 2.99 -13.52
N ALA A 61 -2.37 2.88 -13.61
CA ALA A 61 -1.67 2.83 -14.90
C ALA A 61 -2.06 1.61 -15.74
N ALA A 62 -2.30 0.46 -15.11
CA ALA A 62 -2.65 -0.78 -15.80
C ALA A 62 -4.10 -0.80 -16.34
N THR A 63 -5.05 -0.16 -15.65
CA THR A 63 -6.45 -0.14 -16.10
C THR A 63 -6.82 1.13 -16.87
N GLY A 64 -6.10 2.22 -16.65
CA GLY A 64 -6.44 3.56 -17.15
C GLY A 64 -7.56 4.24 -16.36
N ASP A 65 -8.02 3.64 -15.26
CA ASP A 65 -9.06 4.23 -14.40
C ASP A 65 -8.46 5.21 -13.39
N PRO A 66 -9.21 6.27 -13.03
CA PRO A 66 -8.68 7.31 -12.15
C PRO A 66 -8.86 6.95 -10.66
N LEU A 67 -8.24 7.74 -9.78
CA LEU A 67 -8.23 7.51 -8.33
C LEU A 67 -9.66 7.47 -7.76
N GLU A 68 -10.57 8.31 -8.25
CA GLU A 68 -11.96 8.41 -7.78
C GLU A 68 -12.72 7.08 -7.95
N VAL A 69 -12.29 6.25 -8.91
CA VAL A 69 -12.85 4.93 -9.18
C VAL A 69 -12.10 3.84 -8.38
N LEU A 70 -10.79 3.96 -8.25
CA LEU A 70 -9.93 2.87 -7.73
C LEU A 70 -9.54 2.96 -6.26
N TRP A 71 -9.75 4.11 -5.60
CA TRP A 71 -9.49 4.25 -4.16
C TRP A 71 -10.15 3.17 -3.27
N PRO A 72 -11.35 2.62 -3.58
CA PRO A 72 -11.94 1.57 -2.74
C PRO A 72 -11.08 0.30 -2.68
N CYS A 73 -10.34 0.00 -3.76
CA CYS A 73 -9.49 -1.18 -3.87
C CYS A 73 -8.32 -1.14 -2.86
N ALA A 74 -7.87 0.05 -2.48
CA ALA A 74 -6.78 0.25 -1.51
C ALA A 74 -7.27 0.63 -0.10
N SER A 75 -8.59 0.74 0.12
CA SER A 75 -9.15 1.23 1.39
C SER A 75 -10.48 0.54 1.75
N LEU A 76 -11.60 0.99 1.17
CA LEU A 76 -12.95 0.56 1.56
C LEU A 76 -13.17 -0.95 1.47
N ASN A 77 -12.67 -1.61 0.44
CA ASN A 77 -12.90 -3.03 0.22
C ASN A 77 -12.17 -3.89 1.27
N GLY A 78 -10.95 -3.50 1.64
CA GLY A 78 -10.22 -4.11 2.75
C GLY A 78 -10.97 -3.91 4.08
N ALA A 79 -11.44 -2.69 4.34
CA ALA A 79 -12.24 -2.39 5.54
C ALA A 79 -13.54 -3.21 5.61
N ARG A 80 -14.21 -3.41 4.46
CA ARG A 80 -15.39 -4.29 4.36
C ARG A 80 -15.04 -5.74 4.66
N SER A 81 -13.97 -6.25 4.05
CA SER A 81 -13.50 -7.62 4.27
C SER A 81 -13.10 -7.88 5.72
N ALA A 82 -12.55 -6.88 6.40
CA ALA A 82 -12.16 -6.97 7.80
C ALA A 82 -13.30 -6.66 8.79
N GLY A 83 -14.50 -6.28 8.32
CA GLY A 83 -15.64 -5.97 9.17
C GLY A 83 -15.58 -4.61 9.89
N VAL A 84 -14.68 -3.71 9.45
CA VAL A 84 -14.44 -2.39 10.09
C VAL A 84 -14.89 -1.20 9.24
N ALA A 85 -15.60 -1.44 8.13
CA ALA A 85 -16.06 -0.39 7.21
C ALA A 85 -17.03 0.63 7.86
N GLY A 86 -17.63 0.31 9.00
CA GLY A 86 -18.43 1.27 9.78
C GLY A 86 -17.59 2.38 10.41
N GLU A 87 -16.30 2.12 10.66
CA GLU A 87 -15.40 3.00 11.41
C GLU A 87 -14.23 3.53 10.56
N ARG A 88 -13.80 2.77 9.54
CA ARG A 88 -12.62 3.06 8.72
C ARG A 88 -12.88 2.80 7.23
N GLY A 89 -11.94 3.23 6.40
CA GLY A 89 -11.89 2.87 4.98
C GLY A 89 -12.68 3.79 4.05
N SER A 90 -13.22 4.91 4.52
CA SER A 90 -13.77 5.98 3.69
C SER A 90 -13.80 7.31 4.44
N LEU A 91 -13.85 8.42 3.70
CA LEU A 91 -13.95 9.76 4.26
C LEU A 91 -15.43 10.12 4.51
N GLU A 92 -15.92 9.83 5.71
CA GLU A 92 -17.30 10.10 6.12
C GLU A 92 -17.34 10.66 7.55
N LYS A 93 -18.33 11.51 7.84
CA LYS A 93 -18.51 12.08 9.17
C LYS A 93 -18.74 10.97 10.21
N GLY A 94 -17.98 11.02 11.31
CA GLY A 94 -18.08 10.07 12.42
C GLY A 94 -17.13 8.87 12.32
N LYS A 95 -16.42 8.70 11.20
CA LYS A 95 -15.35 7.70 11.07
C LYS A 95 -14.03 8.19 11.67
N ILE A 96 -13.15 7.23 11.94
CA ILE A 96 -11.79 7.49 12.42
C ILE A 96 -11.01 8.23 11.32
N ALA A 97 -10.27 9.26 11.70
CA ALA A 97 -9.51 10.09 10.79
C ALA A 97 -8.18 9.43 10.36
N ASP A 98 -8.29 8.32 9.63
CA ASP A 98 -7.19 7.71 8.90
C ASP A 98 -7.19 8.22 7.46
N LEU A 99 -6.28 9.13 7.15
CA LEU A 99 -6.25 9.84 5.89
C LEU A 99 -4.86 9.78 5.29
N VAL A 100 -4.80 9.67 3.96
CA VAL A 100 -3.57 9.82 3.20
C VAL A 100 -3.82 10.89 2.16
N LEU A 101 -2.97 11.92 2.16
CA LEU A 101 -2.92 12.93 1.11
C LEU A 101 -1.86 12.51 0.10
N VAL A 102 -2.24 12.49 -1.16
CA VAL A 102 -1.37 12.13 -2.29
C VAL A 102 -1.46 13.17 -3.40
N ASP A 103 -0.46 13.23 -4.27
CA ASP A 103 -0.53 13.97 -5.53
C ASP A 103 -1.09 13.10 -6.68
N ASP A 104 -1.08 13.64 -7.91
CA ASP A 104 -1.60 12.96 -9.11
C ASP A 104 -0.84 11.67 -9.46
N ASP A 105 0.42 11.55 -9.01
CA ASP A 105 1.27 10.36 -9.18
C ASP A 105 1.21 9.43 -7.96
N ILE A 106 0.25 9.66 -7.05
CA ILE A 106 0.06 8.89 -5.82
C ILE A 106 1.28 8.98 -4.88
N ASN A 107 2.14 9.99 -5.02
CA ASN A 107 3.20 10.22 -4.04
C ASN A 107 2.57 10.74 -2.75
N VAL A 108 2.86 10.07 -1.63
CA VAL A 108 2.30 10.43 -0.32
C VAL A 108 2.89 11.75 0.16
N GLN A 109 2.01 12.71 0.44
CA GLN A 109 2.35 14.04 0.95
C GLN A 109 2.12 14.15 2.46
N MET A 110 1.11 13.47 2.98
CA MET A 110 0.80 13.46 4.41
C MET A 110 0.03 12.19 4.77
N THR A 111 0.30 11.64 5.95
CA THR A 111 -0.52 10.57 6.54
C THR A 111 -1.01 11.03 7.91
N ILE A 112 -2.31 10.87 8.12
CA ILE A 112 -2.99 11.10 9.39
C ILE A 112 -3.49 9.73 9.85
N ALA A 113 -3.11 9.32 11.06
CA ALA A 113 -3.61 8.10 11.70
C ALA A 113 -4.36 8.50 12.96
N GLU A 114 -5.63 8.11 13.06
CA GLU A 114 -6.49 8.42 14.22
C GLU A 114 -6.52 9.93 14.57
N GLY A 115 -6.45 10.79 13.55
CA GLY A 115 -6.44 12.24 13.71
C GLY A 115 -5.07 12.87 14.00
N VAL A 116 -4.01 12.08 14.11
CA VAL A 116 -2.64 12.56 14.34
C VAL A 116 -1.83 12.49 13.04
N VAL A 117 -1.15 13.58 12.68
CA VAL A 117 -0.20 13.57 11.55
C VAL A 117 1.00 12.70 11.94
N VAL A 118 1.17 11.57 11.26
CA VAL A 118 2.26 10.60 11.50
C VAL A 118 3.33 10.62 10.41
N TYR A 119 3.03 11.22 9.26
CA TYR A 119 3.98 11.45 8.18
C TYR A 119 3.65 12.77 7.48
N ARG A 120 4.69 13.49 7.08
CA ARG A 120 4.60 14.68 6.22
C ARG A 120 5.81 14.73 5.32
N ASN A 121 5.58 14.86 4.02
CA ASN A 121 6.63 15.13 3.05
C ASN A 121 7.16 16.56 3.27
N GLU A 122 8.46 16.71 3.48
CA GLU A 122 9.09 18.01 3.71
C GLU A 122 8.93 18.95 2.51
N ALA A 123 8.92 18.41 1.30
CA ALA A 123 8.72 19.18 0.07
C ALA A 123 7.29 19.72 -0.09
N PHE A 124 6.33 19.21 0.68
CA PHE A 124 4.92 19.61 0.67
C PHE A 124 4.59 20.70 1.71
N ALA A 125 5.57 21.18 2.47
CA ALA A 125 5.37 22.27 3.42
C ALA A 125 5.27 23.63 2.68
N GLY A 126 4.10 23.92 2.11
CA GLY A 126 3.69 25.21 1.56
C GLY A 126 2.50 25.79 2.31
#